data_AF-A0AA88DP07-F1
#
_entry.id   AF-A0AA88DP07-F1
#
_cell.length_a   1.000
_cell.length_b   1.000
_cell.length_c   1.000
_cell.angle_alpha   90.00
_cell.angle_beta   90.00
_cell.angle_gamma   90.00
#
_symmetry.space_group_name_H-M   'P 1'
#
loop_
_entity.id
_entity.type
_entity.pdbx_description
1 polymer ?
#
loop_
_entity_poly.entity_id
_entity_poly.type
_entity_poly.pdbx_seq_one_letter_code
_entity_poly.pdbx_strand_id
1 'polypeptide(L)'
;MNYRCKIKMSSPLSVILTQNKLTDENFNDWKRNLLIVLNFEKHSFVLTQPRPPTLAIDAPDRDFVALERWDNFDLSAMCYIRTSMSNAKTDAIKCLMNCRQKVGTPIKEHMMTVMAYLSEAQANGAEIDAAVRAILIHQTLTHFFGFQLS
;
A
#
# COMPACT_ATOMS: atom_id res chain seq x y z
N MET A 1 -13.62 -0.12 25.99
CA MET A 1 -13.68 0.63 24.71
C MET A 1 -13.46 -0.35 23.56
N ASN A 2 -14.43 -0.50 22.66
CA ASN A 2 -14.34 -1.36 21.48
C ASN A 2 -14.79 -0.56 20.25
N TYR A 3 -13.87 0.22 19.67
CA TYR A 3 -14.10 0.82 18.36
C TYR A 3 -13.82 -0.23 17.29
N ARG A 4 -14.73 -1.19 17.13
CA ARG A 4 -14.79 -1.97 15.89
C ARG A 4 -15.34 -1.04 14.81
N CYS A 5 -14.43 -0.33 14.14
CA CYS A 5 -14.73 0.41 12.93
C CYS A 5 -15.21 -0.60 11.89
N LYS A 6 -16.54 -0.71 11.70
CA LYS A 6 -17.12 -1.44 10.58
C LYS A 6 -16.94 -0.59 9.33
N ILE A 7 -15.71 -0.51 8.83
CA ILE A 7 -15.43 0.10 7.53
C ILE A 7 -16.07 -0.82 6.49
N LYS A 8 -17.29 -0.49 6.05
CA LYS A 8 -17.94 -1.17 4.95
C LYS A 8 -17.39 -0.59 3.64
N MET A 9 -16.23 -1.06 3.21
CA MET A 9 -15.58 -0.73 1.93
C MET A 9 -16.30 -1.32 0.69
N SER A 10 -17.61 -1.56 0.76
CA SER A 10 -18.36 -2.16 -0.35
C SER A 10 -19.18 -1.09 -1.05
N SER A 11 -18.48 -0.16 -1.69
CA SER A 11 -19.08 0.65 -2.75
C SER A 11 -19.09 -0.19 -4.04
N PRO A 12 -20.21 -0.25 -4.78
CA PRO A 12 -20.25 -0.94 -6.06
C PRO A 12 -19.28 -0.34 -7.09
N LEU A 13 -18.88 0.93 -6.94
CA LEU A 13 -17.94 1.59 -7.85
C LEU A 13 -16.47 1.40 -7.45
N SER A 14 -16.17 0.89 -6.25
CA SER A 14 -14.78 0.65 -5.83
C SER A 14 -14.08 -0.40 -6.68
N VAL A 15 -14.85 -1.26 -7.38
CA VAL A 15 -14.34 -2.25 -8.33
C VAL A 15 -13.54 -1.62 -9.48
N ILE A 16 -13.90 -0.40 -9.90
CA ILE A 16 -13.18 0.32 -10.97
C ILE A 16 -11.74 0.57 -10.54
N LEU A 17 -11.53 0.88 -9.25
CA LEU A 17 -10.21 1.15 -8.69
C LEU A 17 -9.36 -0.09 -8.50
N THR A 18 -9.98 -1.25 -8.25
CA THR A 18 -9.25 -2.51 -8.10
C THR A 18 -8.91 -3.16 -9.44
N GLN A 19 -9.70 -2.90 -10.48
CA GLN A 19 -9.45 -3.34 -11.86
C GLN A 19 -8.47 -2.43 -12.60
N ASN A 20 -8.45 -1.14 -12.28
CA ASN A 20 -7.60 -0.14 -12.93
C ASN A 20 -6.61 0.44 -11.90
N LYS A 21 -5.78 -0.43 -11.32
CA LYS A 21 -4.79 0.00 -10.32
C LYS A 21 -3.79 0.97 -10.95
N LEU A 22 -3.29 1.91 -10.14
CA LEU A 22 -2.25 2.83 -10.55
C LEU A 22 -1.00 2.06 -11.00
N THR A 23 -0.54 2.36 -12.21
CA THR A 23 0.74 1.99 -12.80
C THR A 23 1.48 3.26 -13.21
N ASP A 24 2.74 3.13 -13.61
CA ASP A 24 3.55 4.27 -14.04
C ASP A 24 2.99 4.96 -15.30
N GLU A 25 2.23 4.23 -16.12
CA GLU A 25 1.72 4.71 -17.42
C GLU A 25 0.29 5.28 -17.36
N ASN A 26 -0.51 4.94 -16.34
CA ASN A 26 -1.95 5.18 -16.34
C ASN A 26 -2.45 6.27 -15.35
N PHE A 27 -1.56 7.13 -14.85
CA PHE A 27 -1.87 8.09 -13.77
C PHE A 27 -3.12 8.95 -14.05
N ASN A 28 -3.29 9.46 -15.27
CA ASN A 28 -4.42 10.33 -15.62
C ASN A 28 -5.76 9.56 -15.57
N ASP A 29 -5.78 8.33 -16.08
CA ASP A 29 -6.97 7.47 -16.07
C ASP A 29 -7.29 7.01 -14.64
N TRP A 30 -6.26 6.62 -13.88
CA TRP A 30 -6.40 6.30 -12.46
C TRP A 30 -6.97 7.48 -11.67
N LYS A 31 -6.43 8.69 -11.87
CA LYS A 31 -6.92 9.91 -11.22
C LYS A 31 -8.37 10.20 -11.58
N ARG A 32 -8.76 10.03 -12.86
CA ARG A 32 -10.15 10.19 -13.30
C ARG A 32 -11.07 9.18 -12.62
N ASN A 33 -10.67 7.91 -12.57
CA ASN A 33 -11.42 6.84 -11.91
C ASN A 33 -11.57 7.08 -10.40
N LEU A 34 -10.50 7.53 -9.73
CA LEU A 34 -10.53 7.94 -8.33
C LEU A 34 -11.52 9.08 -8.10
N LEU A 35 -11.48 10.11 -8.93
CA LEU A 35 -12.41 11.24 -8.82
C LEU A 35 -13.86 10.82 -9.05
N ILE A 36 -14.14 9.87 -9.94
CA ILE A 36 -15.50 9.32 -10.13
C ILE A 36 -15.99 8.67 -8.84
N VAL A 37 -15.20 7.78 -8.24
CA VAL A 37 -15.57 7.09 -7.00
C VAL A 37 -15.76 8.08 -5.85
N LEU A 38 -14.82 9.02 -5.65
CA LEU A 38 -14.91 9.99 -4.57
C LEU A 38 -16.07 10.96 -4.74
N ASN A 39 -16.41 11.37 -5.97
CA ASN A 39 -17.58 12.22 -6.21
C ASN A 39 -18.88 11.45 -5.96
N PHE A 40 -18.97 10.20 -6.41
CA PHE A 40 -20.15 9.37 -6.19
C PHE A 40 -20.42 9.12 -4.70
N GLU A 41 -19.37 8.84 -3.92
CA GLU A 41 -19.44 8.66 -2.47
C GLU A 41 -19.52 9.98 -1.69
N LYS A 42 -19.47 11.13 -2.38
CA LYS A 42 -19.48 12.48 -1.78
C LYS A 42 -18.29 12.75 -0.85
N HIS A 43 -17.16 12.12 -1.12
CA HIS A 43 -15.90 12.29 -0.39
C HIS A 43 -14.96 13.31 -1.05
N SER A 44 -15.20 13.72 -2.30
CA SER A 44 -14.25 14.54 -3.09
C SER A 44 -13.80 15.85 -2.43
N PHE A 45 -14.60 16.38 -1.50
CA PHE A 45 -14.21 17.55 -0.74
C PHE A 45 -12.90 17.34 0.05
N VAL A 46 -12.58 16.12 0.50
CA VAL A 46 -11.28 15.73 1.17
C VAL A 46 -10.04 16.10 0.39
N LEU A 47 -10.16 16.20 -0.93
CA LEU A 47 -9.03 16.52 -1.80
C LEU A 47 -8.89 18.01 -2.09
N THR A 48 -9.92 18.80 -1.81
CA THR A 48 -10.00 20.20 -2.26
C THR A 48 -10.14 21.20 -1.13
N GLN A 49 -10.67 20.77 0.02
CA GLN A 49 -10.89 21.62 1.17
C GLN A 49 -9.86 21.31 2.27
N PRO A 50 -9.39 22.33 3.01
CA PRO A 50 -8.50 22.11 4.13
C PRO A 50 -9.24 21.37 5.25
N ARG A 51 -8.47 20.59 6.03
CA ARG A 51 -9.00 19.97 7.24
C ARG A 51 -9.46 21.03 8.23
N PRO A 52 -10.66 20.91 8.84
CA PRO A 52 -11.08 21.80 9.92
C PRO A 52 -10.05 21.79 11.07
N PRO A 53 -9.84 22.93 11.74
CA PRO A 53 -8.88 23.01 12.82
C PRO A 53 -9.26 22.10 13.99
N THR A 54 -8.25 21.68 14.75
CA THR A 54 -8.47 21.00 16.03
C THR A 54 -9.26 21.90 16.96
N LEU A 55 -10.32 21.36 17.55
CA LEU A 55 -11.25 22.11 18.37
C LEU A 55 -10.75 22.21 19.82
N ALA A 56 -11.10 23.33 20.46
CA ALA A 56 -10.90 23.50 21.89
C ALA A 56 -11.83 22.57 22.70
N ILE A 57 -11.48 22.29 23.95
CA ILE A 57 -12.23 21.37 24.83
C ILE A 57 -13.67 21.86 25.05
N ASP A 58 -13.90 23.18 25.00
CA ASP A 58 -15.19 23.84 25.18
C ASP A 58 -15.94 24.10 23.86
N ALA A 59 -15.45 23.59 22.73
CA ALA A 59 -16.11 23.77 21.46
C ALA A 59 -17.50 23.09 21.45
N PRO A 60 -18.47 23.62 20.69
CA PRO A 60 -19.78 23.01 20.56
C PRO A 60 -19.71 21.58 19.99
N ASP A 61 -20.54 20.66 20.50
CA ASP A 61 -20.62 19.27 20.02
C ASP A 61 -20.77 19.16 18.50
N ARG A 62 -21.52 20.08 17.89
CA ARG A 62 -21.74 20.12 16.43
C ARG A 62 -20.43 20.24 15.65
N ASP A 63 -19.44 20.96 16.19
CA ASP A 63 -18.17 21.19 15.53
C ASP A 63 -17.32 19.91 15.64
N PHE A 64 -17.36 19.20 16.79
CA PHE A 64 -16.74 17.89 16.94
C PHE A 64 -17.32 16.86 15.98
N VAL A 65 -18.65 16.85 15.80
CA VAL A 65 -19.32 15.98 14.82
C VAL A 65 -18.87 16.30 13.40
N ALA A 66 -18.68 17.57 13.05
CA ALA A 66 -18.18 17.97 11.74
C ALA A 66 -16.73 17.52 11.50
N LEU A 67 -15.86 17.67 12.51
CA LEU A 67 -14.47 17.22 12.45
C LEU A 67 -14.36 15.70 12.35
N GLU A 68 -15.11 14.96 13.17
CA GLU A 68 -15.14 13.49 13.12
C GLU A 68 -15.67 13.00 11.77
N ARG A 69 -16.75 13.61 11.27
CA ARG A 69 -17.31 13.28 9.97
C ARG A 69 -16.28 13.52 8.86
N TRP A 70 -15.52 14.60 8.96
CA TRP A 70 -14.47 14.89 8.01
C TRP A 70 -13.36 13.84 8.03
N ASP A 71 -12.82 13.54 9.21
CA ASP A 71 -11.76 12.55 9.39
C ASP A 71 -12.20 11.16 8.88
N ASN A 72 -13.48 10.80 9.04
CA ASN A 72 -14.03 9.55 8.50
C ASN A 72 -14.07 9.50 6.97
N PHE A 73 -14.39 10.63 6.32
CA PHE A 73 -14.37 10.71 4.85
C PHE A 73 -12.95 10.74 4.30
N ASP A 74 -12.04 11.44 4.99
CA ASP A 74 -10.62 11.46 4.66
C ASP A 74 -10.01 10.05 4.75
N LEU A 75 -10.28 9.32 5.84
CA LEU A 75 -9.86 7.93 5.99
C LEU A 75 -10.38 7.04 4.86
N SER A 76 -11.63 7.27 4.43
CA SER A 76 -12.24 6.52 3.32
C SER A 76 -11.55 6.83 1.99
N ALA A 77 -11.26 8.10 1.71
CA ALA A 77 -10.53 8.50 0.51
C ALA A 77 -9.09 7.99 0.49
N MET A 78 -8.39 8.05 1.62
CA MET A 78 -7.07 7.42 1.80
C MET A 78 -7.13 5.91 1.53
N CYS A 79 -8.18 5.24 1.99
CA CYS A 79 -8.35 3.80 1.76
C CYS A 79 -8.55 3.49 0.27
N TYR A 80 -9.38 4.27 -0.45
CA TYR A 80 -9.54 4.15 -1.90
C TYR A 80 -8.21 4.36 -2.62
N ILE A 81 -7.48 5.43 -2.31
CA ILE A 81 -6.16 5.71 -2.90
C ILE A 81 -5.24 4.51 -2.67
N ARG A 82 -5.06 4.10 -1.41
CA ARG A 82 -4.12 3.03 -1.04
C ARG A 82 -4.47 1.68 -1.66
N THR A 83 -5.75 1.34 -1.74
CA THR A 83 -6.19 0.05 -2.33
C THR A 83 -6.15 0.04 -3.86
N SER A 84 -6.32 1.22 -4.47
CA SER A 84 -6.21 1.43 -5.91
C SER A 84 -4.77 1.56 -6.40
N MET A 85 -3.79 1.68 -5.51
CA MET A 85 -2.37 1.65 -5.88
C MET A 85 -1.91 0.22 -6.11
N SER A 86 -1.11 -0.02 -7.16
CA SER A 86 -0.48 -1.32 -7.35
C SER A 86 0.57 -1.55 -6.26
N ASN A 87 0.30 -2.47 -5.34
CA ASN A 87 1.28 -2.94 -4.37
C ASN A 87 2.25 -3.97 -4.95
N ALA A 88 2.18 -4.31 -6.24
CA ALA A 88 2.95 -5.42 -6.82
C ALA A 88 4.45 -5.32 -6.52
N LYS A 89 5.04 -4.12 -6.59
CA LYS A 89 6.44 -3.87 -6.23
C LYS A 89 6.71 -4.10 -4.75
N THR A 90 5.87 -3.56 -3.87
CA THR A 90 6.02 -3.68 -2.42
C THR A 90 5.72 -5.09 -1.91
N ASP A 91 4.78 -5.79 -2.54
CA ASP A 91 4.37 -7.15 -2.20
C ASP A 91 5.43 -8.15 -2.67
N ALA A 92 6.02 -7.97 -3.87
CA ALA A 92 7.18 -8.75 -4.29
C ALA A 92 8.38 -8.54 -3.37
N ILE A 93 8.68 -7.29 -3.00
CA ILE A 93 9.75 -6.96 -2.04
C ILE A 93 9.46 -7.55 -0.65
N LYS A 94 8.22 -7.48 -0.16
CA LYS A 94 7.80 -8.12 1.10
C LYS A 94 7.84 -9.64 1.05
N CYS A 95 7.43 -10.24 -0.07
CA CYS A 95 7.54 -11.67 -0.30
C CYS A 95 9.02 -12.08 -0.28
N LEU A 96 9.90 -11.34 -0.97
CA LEU A 96 11.35 -11.54 -0.94
C LEU A 96 11.94 -11.38 0.48
N MET A 97 11.57 -10.33 1.23
CA MET A 97 11.99 -10.14 2.63
C MET A 97 11.51 -11.28 3.55
N ASN A 98 10.39 -11.92 3.21
CA ASN A 98 9.84 -13.06 3.92
C ASN A 98 10.29 -14.43 3.36
N CYS A 99 10.93 -14.46 2.18
CA CYS A 99 11.54 -15.64 1.58
C CYS A 99 12.81 -16.00 2.37
N ARG A 100 12.64 -16.68 3.50
CA ARG A 100 13.74 -17.29 4.25
C ARG A 100 14.08 -18.64 3.63
N GLN A 101 15.37 -18.91 3.42
CA GLN A 101 15.80 -20.28 3.15
C GLN A 101 15.38 -21.17 4.33
N LYS A 102 14.56 -22.19 4.08
CA LYS A 102 14.19 -23.17 5.10
C LYS A 102 15.40 -24.07 5.41
N VAL A 103 15.58 -24.41 6.69
CA VAL A 103 16.63 -25.35 7.12
C VAL A 103 16.43 -26.67 6.37
N GLY A 104 17.46 -27.12 5.64
CA GLY A 104 17.42 -28.32 4.83
C GLY A 104 17.10 -28.13 3.34
N THR A 105 16.66 -26.95 2.89
CA THR A 105 16.54 -26.66 1.44
C THR A 105 17.92 -26.35 0.85
N PRO A 106 18.34 -27.00 -0.25
CA PRO A 106 19.60 -26.68 -0.92
C PRO A 106 19.65 -25.21 -1.34
N ILE A 107 20.78 -24.55 -1.08
CA ILE A 107 21.00 -23.13 -1.42
C ILE A 107 20.72 -22.86 -2.91
N LYS A 108 21.09 -23.80 -3.79
CA LYS A 108 20.82 -23.73 -5.24
C LYS A 108 19.33 -23.58 -5.56
N GLU A 109 18.48 -24.33 -4.87
CA GLU A 109 17.03 -24.31 -5.10
C GLU A 109 16.39 -23.02 -4.57
N HIS A 110 16.85 -22.55 -3.41
CA HIS A 110 16.45 -21.27 -2.87
C HIS A 110 16.88 -20.10 -3.77
N MET A 111 18.12 -20.10 -4.27
CA MET A 111 18.61 -19.08 -5.19
C MET A 111 17.84 -19.06 -6.51
N MET A 112 17.50 -20.22 -7.09
CA MET A 112 16.65 -20.27 -8.29
C MET A 112 15.28 -19.64 -8.04
N THR A 113 14.69 -19.86 -6.86
CA THR A 113 13.42 -19.26 -6.46
C THR A 113 13.53 -17.74 -6.30
N VAL A 114 14.58 -17.24 -5.62
CA VAL A 114 14.84 -15.80 -5.46
C VAL A 114 15.09 -15.13 -6.81
N MET A 115 15.83 -15.76 -7.72
CA MET A 115 16.07 -15.26 -9.08
C MET A 115 14.78 -15.19 -9.90
N ALA A 116 13.86 -16.16 -9.76
CA ALA A 116 12.57 -16.13 -10.42
C ALA A 116 11.73 -14.92 -9.98
N TYR A 117 11.65 -14.66 -8.66
CA TYR A 117 10.93 -13.49 -8.13
C TYR A 117 11.55 -12.16 -8.54
N LEU A 118 12.89 -12.07 -8.58
CA LEU A 118 13.58 -10.87 -9.05
C LEU A 118 13.31 -10.62 -10.55
N SER A 119 13.29 -11.68 -11.36
CA SER A 119 12.99 -11.59 -12.79
C SER A 119 11.54 -11.19 -13.04
N GLU A 120 10.60 -11.74 -12.27
CA GLU A 120 9.19 -11.35 -12.31
C GLU A 120 8.99 -9.88 -11.89
N ALA A 121 9.70 -9.42 -10.86
CA ALA A 121 9.66 -8.02 -10.44
C ALA A 121 10.18 -7.07 -11.55
N GLN A 122 11.28 -7.43 -12.22
CA GLN A 122 11.82 -6.65 -13.34
C GLN A 122 10.89 -6.63 -14.55
N ALA A 123 10.26 -7.76 -14.90
CA ALA A 123 9.27 -7.85 -15.96
C ALA A 123 8.03 -6.97 -15.70
N ASN A 124 7.74 -6.71 -14.43
CA ASN A 124 6.67 -5.84 -13.96
C ASN A 124 7.12 -4.37 -13.76
N GLY A 125 8.25 -3.96 -14.34
CA GLY A 125 8.73 -2.56 -14.33
C GLY A 125 9.50 -2.16 -13.06
N ALA A 126 9.88 -3.10 -12.19
CA ALA A 126 10.73 -2.75 -11.05
C ALA A 126 12.16 -2.45 -11.51
N GLU A 127 12.57 -1.19 -11.42
CA GLU A 127 13.99 -0.83 -11.42
C GLU A 127 14.64 -1.35 -10.14
N ILE A 128 15.35 -2.49 -10.27
CA ILE A 128 16.15 -3.09 -9.21
C ILE A 128 17.62 -2.91 -9.60
N ASP A 129 18.25 -1.87 -9.04
CA ASP A 129 19.68 -1.65 -9.21
C ASP A 129 20.50 -2.86 -8.70
N ALA A 130 21.70 -3.04 -9.27
CA ALA A 130 22.59 -4.14 -8.93
C ALA A 130 22.96 -4.19 -7.44
N ALA A 131 23.08 -3.04 -6.77
CA ALA A 131 23.35 -2.97 -5.34
C ALA A 131 22.14 -3.44 -4.52
N VAL A 132 20.93 -3.04 -4.90
CA VAL A 132 19.68 -3.48 -4.24
C VAL A 132 19.50 -4.99 -4.42
N ARG A 133 19.80 -5.51 -5.61
CA ARG A 133 19.76 -6.96 -5.89
C ARG A 133 20.73 -7.75 -5.01
N ALA A 134 21.96 -7.25 -4.84
CA ALA A 134 22.97 -7.88 -3.99
C ALA A 134 22.57 -7.86 -2.50
N ILE A 135 22.02 -6.73 -2.01
CA ILE A 135 21.53 -6.60 -0.63
C ILE A 135 20.38 -7.58 -0.35
N LEU A 136 19.42 -7.69 -1.27
CA LEU A 136 18.28 -8.58 -1.11
C LEU A 136 18.70 -10.06 -1.10
N ILE A 137 19.60 -10.47 -2.01
CA ILE A 137 20.15 -11.83 -2.04
C ILE A 137 20.93 -12.12 -0.75
N HIS A 138 21.73 -11.16 -0.27
CA HIS A 138 22.48 -11.32 0.97
C HIS A 138 21.54 -11.50 2.17
N GLN A 139 20.47 -10.70 2.26
CA GLN A 139 19.48 -10.74 3.35
C GLN A 139 18.67 -12.04 3.39
N THR A 140 18.31 -12.63 2.24
CA THR A 140 17.61 -13.93 2.19
C THR A 140 18.49 -15.09 2.66
N LEU A 141 19.81 -14.91 2.67
CA LEU A 141 20.81 -15.91 3.06
C LEU A 141 21.35 -15.74 4.49
N THR A 142 21.11 -14.60 5.17
CA THR A 142 21.90 -14.21 6.36
C THR A 142 21.69 -15.07 7.61
N HIS A 143 20.66 -15.91 7.73
CA HIS A 143 20.55 -16.78 8.93
C HIS A 143 21.54 -17.98 8.92
N PHE A 144 22.35 -18.16 7.86
CA PHE A 144 23.40 -19.19 7.86
C PHE A 144 24.80 -18.68 8.19
N PHE A 145 25.07 -17.39 7.99
CA PHE A 145 26.35 -16.78 8.35
C PHE A 145 26.10 -15.81 9.48
N GLY A 146 26.31 -16.26 10.72
CA GLY A 146 26.27 -15.43 11.92
C GLY A 146 27.40 -14.39 11.93
N PHE A 147 27.41 -13.45 10.99
CA PHE A 147 28.19 -12.23 11.11
C PHE A 147 27.36 -11.23 11.90
N GLN A 148 27.55 -11.24 13.22
CA GLN A 148 27.41 -10.00 13.97
C GLN A 148 28.49 -9.05 13.45
N LEU A 149 28.08 -7.97 12.79
CA LEU A 149 28.95 -6.83 12.55
C LEU A 149 29.38 -6.32 13.94
N SER A 150 30.68 -6.40 14.19
CA SER A 150 31.38 -5.85 15.36
C SER A 150 31.48 -4.34 15.25
#